data_AF-A0A7L3PPN4-F1
#
_entry.id   AF-A0A7L3PPN4-F1
#
_cell.length_a   1.000
_cell.length_b   1.000
_cell.length_c   1.000
_cell.angle_alpha   90.00
_cell.angle_beta   90.00
_cell.angle_gamma   90.00
#
_symmetry.space_group_name_H-M   'P 1'
#
loop_
_entity.id
_entity.type
_entity.pdbx_description
1 polymer ?
#
loop_
_entity_poly.entity_id
_entity_poly.type
_entity_poly.pdbx_seq_one_letter_code
_entity_poly.pdbx_strand_id
1 'polypeptide(L)'
;QTDCFNYVRFLQSYNSSHLYACGTYAFQPKCTYIELSGFTLDQMAFEDGKGKCPYDPTKGHTGLIVDGELYSATFNNFLGTEPVILRNLGPHYSMKTEYLTSWLNGRDQGGTQGGDSRDTHCWAQCDPSVSPEPHFVASAFVQESSGSSTGDDDKVYFFFSERAVEYDCYAEQVVARVARVCK
;
A
#
# COMPACT_ATOMS: atom_id res chain seq x y z
N GLN A 1 -21.82 18.57 1.80
CA GLN A 1 -20.84 18.74 0.71
C GLN A 1 -19.51 19.09 1.36
N THR A 2 -18.76 18.09 1.80
CA THR A 2 -17.48 18.25 2.53
C THR A 2 -16.30 17.67 1.78
N ASP A 3 -16.51 16.80 0.80
CA ASP A 3 -15.42 15.93 0.34
C ASP A 3 -14.59 16.53 -0.80
N CYS A 4 -15.01 17.68 -1.35
CA CYS A 4 -14.31 18.41 -2.42
C CYS A 4 -13.20 19.35 -1.93
N PHE A 5 -12.64 19.10 -0.75
CA PHE A 5 -11.46 19.84 -0.24
C PHE A 5 -10.17 19.05 -0.49
N ASN A 6 -9.04 19.73 -0.30
CA ASN A 6 -7.76 19.07 -0.21
C ASN A 6 -7.51 18.61 1.22
N TYR A 7 -7.61 17.31 1.46
CA TYR A 7 -7.24 16.70 2.73
C TYR A 7 -5.80 16.23 2.63
N VAL A 8 -4.89 16.81 3.43
CA VAL A 8 -3.50 16.34 3.50
C VAL A 8 -3.49 14.96 4.15
N ARG A 9 -2.96 13.95 3.45
CA ARG A 9 -2.93 12.54 3.89
C ARG A 9 -1.53 12.02 4.14
N PHE A 10 -0.53 12.68 3.57
CA PHE A 10 0.88 12.35 3.75
C PHE A 10 1.68 13.63 3.96
N LEU A 11 2.55 13.62 4.97
CA LEU A 11 3.49 14.69 5.25
C LEU A 11 4.72 14.11 5.96
N GLN A 12 5.89 14.19 5.33
CA GLN A 12 7.12 13.69 5.92
C GLN A 12 8.34 14.48 5.44
N SER A 13 9.42 14.49 6.22
CA SER A 13 10.71 15.02 5.77
C SER A 13 11.20 14.24 4.55
N TYR A 14 11.52 14.95 3.47
CA TYR A 14 12.15 14.36 2.28
C TYR A 14 13.68 14.48 2.38
N ASN A 15 14.16 15.67 2.73
CA ASN A 15 15.56 15.95 3.02
C ASN A 15 15.65 17.01 4.12
N SER A 16 16.84 17.57 4.36
CA SER A 16 17.06 18.58 5.40
C SER A 16 16.41 19.95 5.12
N SER A 17 16.00 20.22 3.89
CA SER A 17 15.42 21.51 3.47
C SER A 17 13.96 21.43 3.03
N HIS A 18 13.42 20.24 2.76
CA HIS A 18 12.08 20.05 2.22
C HIS A 18 11.29 18.95 2.94
N LEU A 19 10.01 19.21 3.16
CA LEU A 19 8.99 18.20 3.40
C LEU A 19 8.40 17.74 2.07
N TYR A 20 7.98 16.48 1.99
CA TYR A 20 7.10 15.99 0.93
C TYR A 20 5.68 15.86 1.49
N ALA A 21 4.71 16.41 0.76
CA ALA A 21 3.32 16.43 1.15
C ALA A 21 2.44 15.91 0.02
N CYS A 22 1.41 15.11 0.36
CA CYS A 22 0.36 14.72 -0.58
C CYS A 22 -1.02 14.90 0.05
N GLY A 23 -1.99 15.25 -0.80
CA GLY A 23 -3.38 15.37 -0.38
C GLY A 23 -4.37 14.96 -1.46
N THR A 24 -5.61 14.74 -1.06
CA THR A 24 -6.70 14.25 -1.93
C THR A 24 -7.02 15.22 -3.06
N TYR A 25 -6.77 16.52 -2.84
CA TYR A 25 -6.98 17.61 -3.79
C TYR A 25 -8.32 17.47 -4.55
N ALA A 26 -9.42 17.38 -3.79
CA ALA A 26 -10.78 17.20 -4.30
C ALA A 26 -10.92 15.98 -5.24
N PHE A 27 -10.50 14.80 -4.78
CA PHE A 27 -10.47 13.56 -5.55
C PHE A 27 -9.60 13.63 -6.83
N GLN A 28 -8.54 14.41 -6.80
CA GLN A 28 -7.51 14.42 -7.82
C GLN A 28 -6.14 14.51 -7.15
N PRO A 29 -5.67 13.44 -6.47
CA PRO A 29 -4.57 13.51 -5.53
C PRO A 29 -3.32 14.14 -6.14
N LYS A 30 -2.71 15.06 -5.38
CA LYS A 30 -1.49 15.78 -5.77
C LYS A 30 -0.46 15.71 -4.66
N CYS A 31 0.81 15.73 -5.07
CA CYS A 31 1.94 15.83 -4.15
C CYS A 31 2.80 17.05 -4.50
N THR A 32 3.54 17.56 -3.51
CA THR A 32 4.47 18.68 -3.68
C THR A 32 5.54 18.65 -2.60
N TYR A 33 6.56 19.52 -2.77
CA TYR A 33 7.57 19.77 -1.76
C TYR A 33 7.27 21.10 -1.04
N ILE A 34 7.50 21.14 0.27
CA ILE A 34 7.38 22.34 1.09
C ILE A 34 8.77 22.69 1.59
N GLU A 35 9.29 23.84 1.20
CA GLU A 35 10.58 24.35 1.68
C GLU A 35 10.47 24.74 3.17
N LEU A 36 11.36 24.21 3.99
CA LEU A 36 11.34 24.40 5.44
C LEU A 36 11.78 25.80 5.88
N SER A 37 12.63 26.47 5.11
CA SER A 37 13.22 27.76 5.48
C SER A 37 12.14 28.87 5.58
N GLY A 38 11.22 28.90 4.60
CA GLY A 38 10.14 29.87 4.49
C GLY A 38 8.74 29.27 4.64
N PHE A 39 8.63 27.95 4.80
CA PHE A 39 7.37 27.20 4.80
C PHE A 39 6.51 27.47 3.55
N THR A 40 7.17 27.46 2.39
CA THR A 40 6.58 27.78 1.09
C THR A 40 6.48 26.55 0.21
N LEU A 41 5.39 26.46 -0.56
CA LEU A 41 5.20 25.43 -1.58
C LEU A 41 5.16 26.09 -2.97
N ASP A 42 5.71 25.41 -3.98
CA ASP A 42 5.59 25.84 -5.37
C ASP A 42 4.25 25.34 -5.96
N GLN A 43 3.33 26.28 -6.17
CA GLN A 43 1.98 26.01 -6.68
C GLN A 43 1.96 25.53 -8.14
N MET A 44 3.06 25.69 -8.88
CA MET A 44 3.16 25.28 -10.27
C MET A 44 3.83 23.91 -10.43
N ALA A 45 4.45 23.39 -9.36
CA ALA A 45 5.22 22.15 -9.37
C ALA A 45 4.51 21.00 -8.62
N PHE A 46 3.21 20.80 -8.90
CA PHE A 46 2.49 19.65 -8.36
C PHE A 46 2.79 18.36 -9.14
N GLU A 47 3.17 17.32 -8.42
CA GLU A 47 3.30 15.97 -8.94
C GLU A 47 1.96 15.23 -8.91
N ASP A 48 1.82 14.20 -9.76
CA ASP A 48 0.70 13.28 -9.69
C ASP A 48 0.76 12.46 -8.38
N GLY A 49 -0.35 12.45 -7.64
CA GLY A 49 -0.49 11.77 -6.36
C GLY A 49 -1.13 10.38 -6.47
N LYS A 50 -1.43 9.90 -7.68
CA LYS A 50 -2.02 8.58 -7.91
C LYS A 50 -1.15 7.47 -7.30
N GLY A 51 -1.74 6.65 -6.44
CA GLY A 51 -1.03 5.59 -5.73
C GLY A 51 -0.11 6.06 -4.59
N LYS A 52 0.10 7.38 -4.43
CA LYS A 52 0.82 8.00 -3.29
C LYS A 52 -0.14 8.51 -2.22
N CYS A 53 -1.33 8.94 -2.61
CA CYS A 53 -2.37 9.49 -1.76
C CYS A 53 -3.74 9.00 -2.26
N PRO A 54 -4.70 8.70 -1.37
CA PRO A 54 -6.05 8.31 -1.79
C PRO A 54 -6.79 9.47 -2.47
N TYR A 55 -7.73 9.10 -3.33
CA TYR A 55 -8.69 10.04 -3.93
C TYR A 55 -9.73 10.50 -2.90
N ASP A 56 -10.30 9.54 -2.18
CA ASP A 56 -11.32 9.75 -1.16
C ASP A 56 -10.68 9.91 0.23
N PRO A 57 -11.00 10.99 0.99
CA PRO A 57 -10.45 11.22 2.33
C PRO A 57 -10.82 10.14 3.37
N THR A 58 -11.81 9.29 3.12
CA THR A 58 -12.20 8.21 4.04
C THR A 58 -11.46 6.90 3.77
N LYS A 59 -10.70 6.79 2.67
CA LYS A 59 -9.94 5.57 2.35
C LYS A 59 -8.67 5.47 3.19
N GLY A 60 -8.37 4.24 3.62
CA GLY A 60 -7.16 3.89 4.35
C GLY A 60 -5.90 4.19 3.54
N HIS A 61 -4.86 4.67 4.19
CA HIS A 61 -3.62 5.10 3.57
C HIS A 61 -2.48 5.05 4.58
N THR A 62 -1.30 4.66 4.13
CA THR A 62 -0.05 4.83 4.87
C THR A 62 1.11 5.03 3.90
N GLY A 63 2.21 5.61 4.39
CA GLY A 63 3.45 5.66 3.64
C GLY A 63 4.61 6.11 4.50
N LEU A 64 5.82 5.97 3.95
CA LEU A 64 7.06 6.48 4.51
C LEU A 64 8.10 6.73 3.42
N ILE A 65 9.00 7.66 3.68
CA ILE A 65 10.19 7.94 2.88
C ILE A 65 11.41 7.31 3.56
N VAL A 66 12.15 6.50 2.81
CA VAL A 66 13.43 5.90 3.23
C VAL A 66 14.42 6.14 2.11
N ASP A 67 15.56 6.74 2.45
CA ASP A 67 16.65 7.04 1.51
C ASP A 67 16.21 7.78 0.24
N GLY A 68 15.25 8.68 0.39
CA GLY A 68 14.70 9.48 -0.71
C GLY A 68 13.66 8.74 -1.57
N GLU A 69 13.37 7.48 -1.28
CA GLU A 69 12.31 6.71 -1.95
C GLU A 69 11.03 6.70 -1.11
N LEU A 70 9.90 6.99 -1.76
CA LEU A 70 8.58 6.91 -1.14
C LEU A 70 8.04 5.49 -1.27
N TYR A 71 7.67 4.90 -0.15
CA TYR A 71 6.88 3.68 -0.07
C TYR A 71 5.48 4.06 0.43
N SER A 72 4.45 3.73 -0.33
CA SER A 72 3.07 4.12 -0.02
C SER A 72 2.12 2.95 -0.25
N ALA A 73 1.06 2.90 0.54
CA ALA A 73 -0.01 1.93 0.40
C ALA A 73 -1.36 2.63 0.49
N THR A 74 -2.14 2.54 -0.59
CA THR A 74 -3.40 3.26 -0.78
C THR A 74 -4.16 2.66 -1.97
N PHE A 75 -5.04 3.42 -2.61
CA PHE A 75 -5.80 3.01 -3.78
C PHE A 75 -5.36 3.79 -5.03
N ASN A 76 -5.31 3.07 -6.15
CA ASN A 76 -4.84 3.56 -7.44
C ASN A 76 -5.95 4.18 -8.29
N ASN A 77 -7.22 4.08 -7.91
CA ASN A 77 -8.34 4.60 -8.67
C ASN A 77 -9.32 5.42 -7.80
N PHE A 78 -10.15 6.22 -8.47
CA PHE A 78 -11.14 7.09 -7.83
C PHE A 78 -12.15 6.31 -6.97
N LEU A 79 -12.55 5.11 -7.41
CA LEU A 79 -13.53 4.27 -6.70
C LEU A 79 -12.97 3.66 -5.41
N GLY A 80 -11.65 3.66 -5.23
CA GLY A 80 -10.99 3.02 -4.09
C GLY A 80 -11.21 1.51 -4.07
N THR A 81 -11.09 0.87 -5.24
CA THR A 81 -11.24 -0.58 -5.46
C THR A 81 -9.96 -1.24 -5.94
N GLU A 82 -8.96 -0.46 -6.37
CA GLU A 82 -7.64 -0.96 -6.77
C GLU A 82 -6.61 -0.65 -5.69
N PRO A 83 -6.44 -1.52 -4.67
CA PRO A 83 -5.40 -1.32 -3.67
C PRO A 83 -4.02 -1.47 -4.31
N VAL A 84 -3.06 -0.68 -3.85
CA VAL A 84 -1.70 -0.66 -4.38
C VAL A 84 -0.69 -0.39 -3.28
N ILE A 85 0.42 -1.13 -3.29
CA ILE A 85 1.65 -0.73 -2.62
C ILE A 85 2.60 -0.22 -3.72
N LEU A 86 3.08 1.01 -3.59
CA LEU A 86 3.86 1.74 -4.59
C LEU A 86 5.21 2.19 -3.99
N ARG A 87 6.30 1.96 -4.73
CA ARG A 87 7.62 2.59 -4.54
C ARG A 87 7.87 3.63 -5.64
N ASN A 88 8.22 4.87 -5.28
CA ASN A 88 8.46 6.00 -6.21
C ASN A 88 9.53 6.97 -5.64
N LEU A 89 9.75 8.13 -6.28
CA LEU A 89 10.72 9.21 -5.97
C LEU A 89 12.21 8.84 -6.02
N GLY A 90 12.54 7.56 -6.11
CA GLY A 90 13.91 7.07 -6.19
C GLY A 90 14.56 7.17 -7.58
N PRO A 91 15.86 6.85 -7.65
CA PRO A 91 16.60 6.73 -8.91
C PRO A 91 16.15 5.51 -9.75
N HIS A 92 15.48 4.56 -9.11
CA HIS A 92 14.98 3.35 -9.76
C HIS A 92 13.59 3.57 -10.37
N TYR A 93 13.23 2.70 -11.33
CA TYR A 93 11.88 2.68 -11.86
C TYR A 93 10.85 2.48 -10.75
N SER A 94 9.72 3.16 -10.88
CA SER A 94 8.62 3.01 -9.95
C SER A 94 8.06 1.60 -10.01
N MET A 95 7.89 0.99 -8.85
CA MET A 95 7.36 -0.37 -8.72
C MET A 95 6.04 -0.34 -7.99
N LYS A 96 5.12 -1.21 -8.38
CA LYS A 96 3.82 -1.35 -7.73
C LYS A 96 3.39 -2.80 -7.69
N THR A 97 2.58 -3.16 -6.70
CA THR A 97 1.97 -4.49 -6.62
C THR A 97 1.07 -4.76 -7.82
N GLU A 98 1.02 -6.03 -8.25
CA GLU A 98 0.07 -6.47 -9.26
C GLU A 98 -1.36 -6.53 -8.70
N TYR A 99 -2.34 -6.33 -9.57
CA TYR A 99 -3.76 -6.46 -9.23
C TYR A 99 -4.22 -7.90 -9.47
N LEU A 100 -3.88 -8.81 -8.55
CA LEU A 100 -4.34 -10.20 -8.56
C LEU A 100 -4.92 -10.55 -7.18
N THR A 101 -6.16 -11.01 -7.10
CA THR A 101 -6.81 -11.41 -5.82
C THR A 101 -6.04 -12.49 -5.05
N SER A 102 -5.06 -13.16 -5.68
CA SER A 102 -4.20 -14.18 -5.10
C SER A 102 -2.86 -13.70 -4.51
N TRP A 103 -2.39 -12.46 -4.73
CA TRP A 103 -1.02 -12.10 -4.26
C TRP A 103 -0.90 -12.00 -2.73
N LEU A 104 -2.03 -11.79 -2.02
CA LEU A 104 -2.09 -11.86 -0.55
C LEU A 104 -2.32 -13.28 -0.01
N ASN A 105 -2.73 -14.19 -0.89
CA ASN A 105 -3.08 -15.55 -0.57
C ASN A 105 -2.04 -16.46 -1.22
N GLY A 106 -0.91 -16.66 -0.53
CA GLY A 106 0.14 -17.56 -0.98
C GLY A 106 -0.40 -18.95 -1.31
N ARG A 107 -0.71 -19.20 -2.57
CA ARG A 107 -0.86 -20.54 -3.13
C ARG A 107 0.24 -20.75 -4.14
N ASP A 108 1.30 -21.41 -3.71
CA ASP A 108 2.18 -22.16 -4.59
C ASP A 108 1.32 -23.17 -5.36
N GLN A 109 1.10 -22.92 -6.65
CA GLN A 109 0.55 -23.92 -7.55
C GLN A 109 1.68 -24.88 -7.95
N GLY A 110 1.99 -25.82 -7.07
CA GLY A 110 2.95 -26.89 -7.32
C GLY A 110 2.62 -28.12 -6.48
N GLY A 111 1.76 -29.01 -7.00
CA GLY A 111 1.38 -30.24 -6.31
C GLY A 111 0.71 -31.24 -7.25
N THR A 112 1.52 -32.14 -7.78
CA THR A 112 1.22 -33.28 -8.64
C THR A 112 0.02 -34.14 -8.23
N GLN A 113 -0.73 -34.59 -9.23
CA GLN A 113 -1.74 -35.65 -9.13
C GLN A 113 -1.11 -36.95 -8.61
N GLY A 114 -1.65 -37.47 -7.51
CA GLY A 114 -1.34 -38.80 -6.97
C GLY A 114 -2.31 -39.09 -5.83
N GLY A 115 -3.24 -40.02 -6.04
CA GLY A 115 -4.43 -40.20 -5.20
C GLY A 115 -4.19 -40.85 -3.85
N ASP A 116 -5.09 -40.58 -2.90
CA ASP A 116 -5.72 -41.60 -2.07
C ASP A 116 -7.11 -41.11 -1.62
N SER A 117 -8.10 -41.99 -1.74
CA SER A 117 -9.50 -41.76 -1.38
C SER A 117 -9.70 -42.09 0.09
N ARG A 118 -9.60 -41.08 0.94
CA ARG A 118 -10.28 -40.90 2.25
C ARG A 118 -9.71 -39.62 2.90
N ASP A 119 -10.57 -38.64 3.22
CA ASP A 119 -10.29 -37.33 3.87
C ASP A 119 -10.21 -36.06 3.00
N THR A 120 -10.73 -36.08 1.77
CA THR A 120 -10.92 -34.85 0.99
C THR A 120 -12.39 -34.69 0.68
N HIS A 121 -13.04 -33.68 1.26
CA HIS A 121 -14.15 -32.84 0.72
C HIS A 121 -14.80 -32.00 1.85
N CYS A 122 -13.99 -31.33 2.68
CA CYS A 122 -14.41 -30.11 3.40
C CYS A 122 -13.67 -28.88 2.86
N TRP A 123 -13.35 -28.87 1.56
CA TRP A 123 -12.96 -27.64 0.89
C TRP A 123 -14.24 -27.00 0.38
N ALA A 124 -14.98 -26.33 1.27
CA ALA A 124 -15.94 -25.34 0.81
C ALA A 124 -15.14 -24.34 -0.04
N GLN A 125 -15.37 -24.35 -1.35
CA GLN A 125 -14.93 -23.28 -2.21
C GLN A 125 -15.60 -22.02 -1.68
N CYS A 126 -14.80 -21.18 -1.01
CA CYS A 126 -15.23 -19.85 -0.62
C CYS A 126 -15.70 -19.11 -1.86
N ASP A 127 -16.81 -18.38 -1.72
CA ASP A 127 -17.44 -17.67 -2.82
C ASP A 127 -16.37 -16.86 -3.58
N PRO A 128 -16.07 -17.19 -4.85
CA PRO A 128 -15.07 -16.49 -5.65
C PRO A 128 -15.42 -15.02 -5.89
N SER A 129 -16.59 -14.54 -5.46
CA SER A 129 -17.01 -13.15 -5.52
C SER A 129 -16.46 -12.26 -4.39
N VAL A 130 -15.93 -12.83 -3.28
CA VAL A 130 -15.42 -12.03 -2.16
C VAL A 130 -14.08 -11.38 -2.54
N SER A 131 -14.12 -10.07 -2.81
CA SER A 131 -12.93 -9.27 -3.09
C SER A 131 -12.25 -8.86 -1.77
N PRO A 132 -10.93 -9.09 -1.59
CA PRO A 132 -10.19 -8.51 -0.48
C PRO A 132 -10.19 -6.98 -0.62
N GLU A 133 -10.71 -6.30 0.40
CA GLU A 133 -10.73 -4.84 0.49
C GLU A 133 -9.81 -4.41 1.65
N PRO A 134 -8.54 -4.10 1.39
CA PRO A 134 -7.60 -3.74 2.43
C PRO A 134 -7.84 -2.33 2.94
N HIS A 135 -7.86 -2.18 4.25
CA HIS A 135 -7.81 -0.90 4.94
C HIS A 135 -6.40 -0.72 5.51
N PHE A 136 -5.59 0.08 4.82
CA PHE A 136 -4.22 0.38 5.23
C PHE A 136 -4.17 1.23 6.50
N VAL A 137 -3.33 0.82 7.45
CA VAL A 137 -3.24 1.42 8.79
C VAL A 137 -1.89 2.10 9.01
N ALA A 138 -0.78 1.39 8.78
CA ALA A 138 0.55 1.90 9.11
C ALA A 138 1.64 1.24 8.25
N SER A 139 2.80 1.89 8.21
CA SER A 139 4.01 1.36 7.58
C SER A 139 5.22 1.65 8.45
N ALA A 140 6.20 0.74 8.45
CA ALA A 140 7.42 0.89 9.22
C ALA A 140 8.64 0.39 8.44
N PHE A 141 9.75 1.12 8.56
CA PHE A 141 11.05 0.68 8.07
C PHE A 141 11.75 -0.13 9.16
N VAL A 142 12.26 -1.31 8.79
CA VAL A 142 13.06 -2.16 9.67
C VAL A 142 14.40 -2.40 8.99
N GLN A 143 15.45 -1.84 9.59
CA GLN A 143 16.82 -2.09 9.18
C GLN A 143 17.23 -3.48 9.68
N GLU A 144 17.30 -4.45 8.78
CA GLU A 144 17.74 -5.82 9.10
C GLU A 144 19.20 -6.06 8.70
N SER A 145 19.75 -5.19 7.86
CA SER A 145 21.12 -5.25 7.34
C SER A 145 22.21 -4.91 8.36
N SER A 146 22.03 -5.17 9.66
CA SER A 146 23.02 -4.85 10.70
C SER A 146 24.36 -5.56 10.45
N GLY A 147 25.24 -4.93 9.66
CA GLY A 147 26.53 -5.49 9.20
C GLY A 147 26.74 -5.52 7.69
N SER A 148 25.72 -5.25 6.86
CA SER A 148 25.84 -5.13 5.40
C SER A 148 25.81 -3.66 4.99
N SER A 149 26.86 -3.20 4.31
CA SER A 149 26.95 -1.81 3.83
C SER A 149 26.00 -1.51 2.66
N THR A 150 25.39 -2.53 2.05
CA THR A 150 24.49 -2.37 0.90
C THR A 150 23.03 -2.25 1.30
N GLY A 151 22.63 -2.70 2.49
CA GLY A 151 21.24 -2.61 2.95
C GLY A 151 20.28 -3.58 2.26
N ASP A 152 20.78 -4.57 1.52
CA ASP A 152 19.96 -5.45 0.65
C ASP A 152 18.88 -6.26 1.41
N ASP A 153 19.07 -6.46 2.72
CA ASP A 153 18.13 -7.17 3.58
C ASP A 153 17.09 -6.27 4.26
N ASP A 154 17.19 -4.94 4.10
CA ASP A 154 16.28 -4.00 4.73
C ASP A 154 14.86 -4.12 4.17
N LYS A 155 13.87 -3.97 5.05
CA LYS A 155 12.47 -4.24 4.74
C LYS A 155 11.57 -3.09 5.14
N VAL A 156 10.57 -2.85 4.31
CA VAL A 156 9.45 -1.97 4.62
C VAL A 156 8.22 -2.84 4.87
N TYR A 157 7.64 -2.69 6.05
CA TYR A 157 6.45 -3.41 6.50
C TYR A 157 5.21 -2.54 6.34
N PHE A 158 4.11 -3.16 5.92
CA PHE A 158 2.79 -2.55 5.79
C PHE A 158 1.78 -3.32 6.62
N PHE A 159 1.00 -2.61 7.43
CA PHE A 159 -0.01 -3.15 8.33
C PHE A 159 -1.38 -2.71 7.83
N PHE A 160 -2.28 -3.68 7.65
CA PHE A 160 -3.63 -3.43 7.14
C PHE A 160 -4.59 -4.51 7.63
N SER A 161 -5.89 -4.23 7.53
CA SER A 161 -6.94 -5.24 7.74
C SER A 161 -7.70 -5.47 6.45
N GLU A 162 -8.17 -6.67 6.18
CA GLU A 162 -9.00 -6.94 5.00
C GLU A 162 -10.04 -8.04 5.25
N ARG A 163 -11.01 -8.16 4.33
CA ARG A 163 -11.91 -9.31 4.31
C ARG A 163 -11.10 -10.57 3.98
N ALA A 164 -11.16 -11.55 4.88
CA ALA A 164 -10.57 -12.86 4.67
C ALA A 164 -11.28 -13.59 3.52
N VAL A 165 -10.49 -14.23 2.66
CA VAL A 165 -11.00 -15.09 1.58
C VAL A 165 -10.71 -16.58 1.85
N GLU A 166 -9.92 -16.85 2.88
CA GLU A 166 -9.50 -18.19 3.33
C GLU A 166 -10.33 -18.73 4.51
N TYR A 167 -11.20 -17.91 5.11
CA TYR A 167 -12.04 -18.27 6.25
C TYR A 167 -13.53 -18.44 5.86
N ASP A 168 -14.22 -19.27 6.64
CA ASP A 168 -15.52 -19.89 6.42
C ASP A 168 -16.62 -19.02 5.77
N CYS A 169 -17.39 -19.60 4.85
CA CYS A 169 -18.33 -18.94 3.92
C CYS A 169 -19.59 -18.33 4.55
N TYR A 170 -19.75 -18.41 5.87
CA TYR A 170 -21.00 -18.06 6.55
C TYR A 170 -20.98 -16.68 7.20
N ALA A 171 -19.81 -16.04 7.33
CA ALA A 171 -19.69 -14.69 7.86
C ALA A 171 -18.50 -13.95 7.22
N GLU A 172 -18.73 -12.70 6.82
CA GLU A 172 -17.63 -11.81 6.44
C GLU A 172 -16.72 -11.60 7.64
N GLN A 173 -15.50 -12.12 7.57
CA GLN A 173 -14.50 -11.96 8.62
C GLN A 173 -13.44 -10.96 8.18
N VAL A 174 -13.19 -9.95 9.02
CA VAL A 174 -12.07 -9.02 8.83
C VAL A 174 -10.87 -9.52 9.62
N VAL A 175 -9.72 -9.67 8.96
CA VAL A 175 -8.46 -10.13 9.55
C VAL A 175 -7.38 -9.07 9.42
N ALA A 176 -6.47 -9.02 10.40
CA ALA A 176 -5.28 -8.19 10.33
C ALA A 176 -4.18 -8.92 9.52
N ARG A 177 -3.43 -8.17 8.71
CA ARG A 177 -2.31 -8.66 7.91
C ARG A 177 -1.11 -7.75 8.00
N VAL A 178 0.04 -8.35 7.72
CA VAL A 178 1.32 -7.67 7.57
C VAL A 178 1.93 -8.09 6.24
N ALA A 179 2.24 -7.13 5.39
CA ALA A 179 3.03 -7.33 4.18
C ALA A 179 4.43 -6.74 4.36
N ARG A 180 5.39 -7.24 3.59
CA ARG A 180 6.76 -6.71 3.56
C ARG A 180 7.24 -6.61 2.12
N VAL A 181 8.04 -5.58 1.85
CA VAL A 181 8.79 -5.42 0.60
C VAL A 181 10.25 -5.20 0.95
N CYS A 182 11.15 -5.74 0.13
CA CYS A 182 12.57 -5.38 0.21
C CYS A 182 12.73 -3.93 -0.25
N LYS A 183 13.64 -3.21 0.41
CA LYS A 183 13.96 -1.83 0.07
C LYS A 183 14.43 -1.72 -1.37
#